data_AF-A0A3S9M7V4-F1
#
_entry.id   AF-A0A3S9M7V4-F1
#
_cell.length_a   1.000
_cell.length_b   1.000
_cell.length_c   1.000
_cell.angle_alpha   90.00
_cell.angle_beta   90.00
_cell.angle_gamma   90.00
#
_symmetry.space_group_name_H-M   'P 1'
#
loop_
_entity.id
_entity.type
_entity.pdbx_description
1 polymer ?
#
loop_
_entity_poly.entity_id
_entity_poly.type
_entity_poly.pdbx_seq_one_letter_code
_entity_poly.pdbx_strand_id
1 'polypeptide(L)'
;MAVKDRDRFSTATRIRLLGEQTAARVYRSQTKRQARRSRLTGRAALLALVLCSMVVALAYPIRQYVSQRAEIADMRRQKEEAAERVEELRDTKARWQDDAYAEQQIRRRLHYVMPGETGYIVVDPDAAKQSRADVAEADRPWYSNIWDGIDKADASDQ
;
A
#
# COMPACT_ATOMS: atom_id res chain seq x y z
N MET A 1 76.09 73.45 -42.54
CA MET A 1 75.67 73.31 -41.13
C MET A 1 75.01 71.94 -41.00
N ALA A 2 75.76 71.00 -40.43
CA ALA A 2 75.27 69.65 -40.12
C ALA A 2 74.28 69.75 -38.96
N VAL A 3 73.22 68.94 -38.96
CA VAL A 3 72.84 68.12 -37.81
C VAL A 3 72.05 66.93 -38.32
N LYS A 4 72.63 65.76 -38.04
CA LYS A 4 72.03 64.44 -38.01
C LYS A 4 71.36 64.32 -36.65
N ASP A 5 70.11 63.88 -36.58
CA ASP A 5 69.74 63.00 -35.48
C ASP A 5 68.63 62.02 -35.81
N ARG A 6 68.84 60.80 -35.33
CA ARG A 6 67.98 59.64 -35.42
C ARG A 6 67.78 59.17 -33.99
N ASP A 7 66.56 59.23 -33.49
CA ASP A 7 66.14 58.44 -32.32
C ASP A 7 64.78 57.79 -32.65
N ARG A 8 64.63 56.46 -32.70
CA ARG A 8 64.74 55.42 -31.66
C ARG A 8 63.47 55.30 -30.80
N PHE A 9 62.78 54.17 -31.02
CA PHE A 9 61.82 53.46 -30.16
C PHE A 9 60.40 54.02 -29.97
N SER A 10 59.41 53.25 -30.46
CA SER A 10 58.27 52.85 -29.63
C SER A 10 57.58 51.62 -30.23
N THR A 11 58.08 50.44 -29.85
CA THR A 11 57.51 49.11 -30.17
C THR A 11 56.53 48.63 -29.09
N ALA A 12 55.86 49.53 -28.37
CA ALA A 12 54.93 49.15 -27.29
C ALA A 12 53.45 49.39 -27.62
N THR A 13 53.13 49.99 -28.78
CA THR A 13 51.74 50.38 -29.09
C THR A 13 51.07 49.49 -30.15
N ARG A 14 51.69 48.37 -30.54
CA ARG A 14 51.11 47.47 -31.57
C ARG A 14 50.26 46.31 -31.06
N ILE A 15 50.23 46.02 -29.74
CA ILE A 15 49.49 44.86 -29.23
C ILE A 15 48.13 45.24 -28.62
N ARG A 16 47.93 46.50 -28.22
CA ARG A 16 46.71 46.91 -27.50
C ARG A 16 45.54 47.36 -28.39
N LEU A 17 45.78 47.60 -29.68
CA LEU A 17 44.75 48.15 -30.59
C LEU A 17 43.88 47.08 -31.29
N LEU A 18 44.23 45.80 -31.18
CA LEU A 18 43.49 44.70 -31.82
C LEU A 18 42.52 43.95 -30.88
N GLY A 19 42.68 44.10 -29.56
CA GLY A 19 41.86 43.39 -28.57
C GLY A 19 40.53 44.06 -28.20
N GLU A 20 40.38 45.37 -28.42
CA GLU A 20 39.20 46.10 -27.94
C GLU A 20 38.06 46.15 -28.97
N GLN A 21 38.33 45.99 -30.26
CA GLN A 21 37.31 46.14 -31.30
C GLN A 21 36.48 44.87 -31.58
N THR A 22 36.96 43.68 -31.17
CA THR A 22 36.26 42.41 -31.38
C THR A 22 35.32 42.05 -30.22
N ALA A 23 35.64 42.44 -28.98
CA ALA A 23 34.80 42.18 -27.81
C ALA A 23 33.51 43.01 -27.80
N ALA A 24 33.55 44.26 -28.28
CA ALA A 24 32.41 45.17 -28.21
C ALA A 24 31.26 44.79 -29.18
N ARG A 25 31.55 44.10 -30.30
CA ARG A 25 30.51 43.70 -31.27
C ARG A 25 29.82 42.38 -30.91
N VAL A 26 30.49 41.48 -30.19
CA VAL A 26 29.91 40.19 -29.78
C VAL A 26 29.05 40.34 -28.52
N TYR A 27 29.41 41.23 -27.59
CA TYR A 27 28.64 41.41 -26.35
C TYR A 27 27.31 42.17 -26.53
N ARG A 28 27.24 43.06 -27.53
CA ARG A 28 26.05 43.90 -27.77
C ARG A 28 24.93 43.18 -28.54
N SER A 29 25.23 42.08 -29.24
CA SER A 29 24.27 41.36 -30.07
C SER A 29 23.51 40.24 -29.32
N GLN A 30 24.09 39.68 -28.26
CA GLN A 30 23.42 38.69 -27.40
C GLN A 30 22.38 39.33 -26.47
N THR A 31 22.70 40.48 -25.87
CA THR A 31 21.82 41.16 -24.91
C THR A 31 20.60 41.83 -25.56
N LYS A 32 20.70 42.27 -26.83
CA LYS A 32 19.56 42.88 -27.55
C LYS A 32 18.55 41.87 -28.10
N ARG A 33 18.94 40.62 -28.37
CA ARG A 33 18.00 39.56 -28.80
C ARG A 33 17.13 39.05 -27.64
N GLN A 34 17.60 39.19 -26.41
CA GLN A 34 16.84 38.89 -25.19
C GLN A 34 15.80 39.99 -24.86
N ALA A 35 16.10 41.26 -25.17
CA ALA A 35 15.25 42.41 -24.83
C ALA A 35 14.06 42.66 -25.77
N ARG A 36 14.03 42.03 -26.96
CA ARG A 36 12.93 42.14 -27.93
C ARG A 36 12.20 40.82 -28.20
N ARG A 37 12.37 39.80 -27.35
CA ARG A 37 11.43 38.67 -27.35
C ARG A 37 10.16 39.18 -26.69
N SER A 38 9.20 39.51 -27.54
CA SER A 38 7.84 39.96 -27.26
C SER A 38 7.42 39.72 -25.81
N ARG A 39 6.97 40.76 -25.11
CA ARG A 39 6.43 40.66 -23.73
C ARG A 39 5.32 39.59 -23.64
N LEU A 40 4.71 39.22 -24.78
CA LEU A 40 3.78 38.10 -24.91
C LEU A 40 4.49 36.75 -24.82
N THR A 41 5.66 36.55 -25.43
CA THR A 41 6.48 35.31 -25.29
C THR A 41 6.98 35.08 -23.87
N GLY A 42 7.37 36.13 -23.14
CA GLY A 42 7.78 35.99 -21.73
C GLY A 42 6.60 35.64 -20.80
N ARG A 43 5.45 36.30 -21.01
CA ARG A 43 4.20 35.96 -20.30
C ARG A 43 3.69 34.57 -20.67
N ALA A 44 3.76 34.18 -21.94
CA ALA A 44 3.39 32.86 -22.41
C ALA A 44 4.29 31.77 -21.83
N ALA A 45 5.61 32.03 -21.71
CA ALA A 45 6.53 31.11 -21.05
C ALA A 45 6.21 30.94 -19.56
N LEU A 46 5.90 32.03 -18.85
CA LEU A 46 5.43 31.97 -17.46
C LEU A 46 4.11 31.21 -17.33
N LEU A 47 3.13 31.48 -18.19
CA LEU A 47 1.85 30.75 -18.20
C LEU A 47 2.05 29.26 -18.47
N ALA A 48 2.92 28.89 -19.41
CA ALA A 48 3.24 27.50 -19.69
C ALA A 48 3.90 26.82 -18.48
N LEU A 49 4.79 27.51 -17.76
CA LEU A 49 5.44 26.99 -16.56
C LEU A 49 4.43 26.79 -15.43
N VAL A 50 3.54 27.76 -15.20
CA VAL A 50 2.45 27.66 -14.22
C VAL A 50 1.48 26.53 -14.56
N LEU A 51 1.11 26.37 -15.83
CA LEU A 51 0.27 25.28 -16.29
C LEU A 51 0.96 23.93 -16.03
N CYS A 52 2.24 23.83 -16.35
CA CYS A 52 3.03 22.62 -16.13
C CYS A 52 3.14 22.29 -14.63
N SER A 53 3.40 23.28 -13.77
CA SER A 53 3.43 23.09 -12.31
C SER A 53 2.07 22.68 -11.77
N MET A 54 0.97 23.22 -12.31
CA MET A 54 -0.39 22.87 -11.91
C MET A 54 -0.71 21.43 -12.33
N VAL A 55 -0.37 21.02 -13.55
CA VAL A 55 -0.54 19.62 -14.00
C VAL A 55 0.25 18.66 -13.13
N VAL A 56 1.51 18.96 -12.78
CA VAL A 56 2.32 18.13 -11.88
C VAL A 56 1.71 18.07 -10.47
N ALA A 57 1.21 19.21 -9.96
CA ALA A 57 0.54 19.29 -8.67
C ALA A 57 -0.78 18.50 -8.64
N LEU A 58 -1.51 18.41 -9.75
CA LEU A 58 -2.74 17.62 -9.87
C LEU A 58 -2.50 16.14 -10.22
N ALA A 59 -1.36 15.79 -10.81
CA ALA A 59 -1.03 14.40 -11.15
C ALA A 59 -0.94 13.47 -9.92
N TYR A 60 -0.48 14.00 -8.78
CA TYR A 60 -0.36 13.23 -7.54
C TYR A 60 -1.72 13.02 -6.81
N PRO A 61 -2.58 14.05 -6.63
CA PRO A 61 -3.92 13.92 -6.01
C PRO A 61 -4.88 12.97 -6.72
N ILE A 62 -4.82 12.88 -8.06
CA ILE A 62 -5.79 12.07 -8.82
C ILE A 62 -5.70 10.58 -8.46
N ARG A 63 -4.48 10.08 -8.20
CA ARG A 63 -4.29 8.66 -7.80
C ARG A 63 -4.95 8.35 -6.45
N GLN A 64 -4.87 9.27 -5.50
CA GLN A 64 -5.46 9.12 -4.17
C GLN A 64 -7.00 9.26 -4.20
N TYR A 65 -7.53 10.12 -5.07
CA TYR A 65 -8.98 10.35 -5.14
C TYR A 65 -9.77 9.13 -5.67
N VAL A 66 -9.16 8.34 -6.57
CA VAL A 66 -9.80 7.15 -7.15
C VAL A 66 -9.77 5.95 -6.19
N SER A 67 -8.68 5.77 -5.43
CA SER A 67 -8.58 4.65 -4.46
C SER A 67 -9.48 4.83 -3.24
N GLN A 68 -9.65 6.06 -2.75
CA GLN A 68 -10.45 6.35 -1.56
C GLN A 68 -11.93 5.98 -1.70
N ARG A 69 -12.51 6.02 -2.91
CA ARG A 69 -13.93 5.71 -3.12
C ARG A 69 -14.26 4.24 -2.90
N ALA A 70 -13.41 3.33 -3.41
CA ALA A 70 -13.57 1.89 -3.19
C ALA A 70 -13.28 1.53 -1.73
N GLU A 71 -12.22 2.13 -1.17
CA GLU A 71 -11.80 1.88 0.21
C GLU A 71 -12.88 2.27 1.24
N ILE A 72 -13.59 3.38 1.03
CA ILE A 72 -14.70 3.80 1.91
C ILE A 72 -15.87 2.82 1.84
N ALA A 73 -16.18 2.27 0.67
CA ALA A 73 -17.26 1.28 0.55
C ALA A 73 -16.89 -0.03 1.24
N ASP A 74 -15.65 -0.49 1.08
CA ASP A 74 -15.15 -1.70 1.73
C ASP A 74 -15.07 -1.54 3.25
N MET A 75 -14.55 -0.40 3.74
CA MET A 75 -14.51 -0.10 5.17
C MET A 75 -15.90 -0.04 5.81
N ARG A 76 -16.90 0.49 5.08
CA ARG A 76 -18.29 0.52 5.59
C ARG A 76 -18.89 -0.87 5.68
N ARG A 77 -18.71 -1.70 4.65
CA ARG A 77 -19.15 -3.11 4.66
C ARG A 77 -18.51 -3.89 5.81
N GLN A 78 -17.20 -3.77 5.98
CA GLN A 78 -16.49 -4.42 7.09
C GLN A 78 -17.00 -3.96 8.46
N LYS A 79 -17.34 -2.68 8.59
CA LYS A 79 -17.92 -2.14 9.84
C LYS A 79 -19.31 -2.71 10.11
N GLU A 80 -20.15 -2.82 9.09
CA GLU A 80 -21.49 -3.42 9.21
C GLU A 80 -21.39 -4.90 9.60
N GLU A 81 -20.58 -5.69 8.89
CA GLU A 81 -20.34 -7.10 9.20
C GLU A 81 -19.77 -7.29 10.62
N ALA A 82 -18.84 -6.43 11.04
CA ALA A 82 -18.30 -6.49 12.40
C ALA A 82 -19.36 -6.14 13.45
N ALA A 83 -20.25 -5.20 13.17
CA ALA A 83 -21.33 -4.83 14.07
C ALA A 83 -22.33 -5.99 14.24
N GLU A 84 -22.73 -6.63 13.14
CA GLU A 84 -23.61 -7.80 13.15
C GLU A 84 -22.99 -8.96 13.95
N ARG A 85 -21.69 -9.25 13.73
CA ARG A 85 -20.99 -10.28 14.51
C ARG A 85 -20.94 -9.96 16.00
N VAL A 86 -20.76 -8.70 16.38
CA VAL A 86 -20.79 -8.29 17.79
C VAL A 86 -22.17 -8.50 18.40
N GLU A 87 -23.24 -8.21 17.67
CA GLU A 87 -24.61 -8.45 18.10
C GLU A 87 -24.88 -9.95 18.30
N GLU A 88 -24.55 -10.78 17.30
CA GLU A 88 -24.70 -12.23 17.38
C GLU A 88 -23.93 -12.84 18.57
N LEU A 89 -22.70 -12.37 18.79
CA LEU A 89 -21.87 -12.82 19.92
C LEU A 89 -22.44 -12.36 21.26
N ARG A 90 -23.01 -11.16 21.33
CA ARG A 90 -23.69 -10.66 22.54
C ARG A 90 -24.92 -11.50 22.85
N ASP A 91 -25.73 -11.81 21.86
CA ASP A 91 -26.92 -12.65 22.02
C ASP A 91 -26.54 -14.06 22.43
N THR A 92 -25.51 -14.62 21.80
CA THR A 92 -24.96 -15.92 22.18
C THR A 92 -24.50 -15.90 23.63
N LYS A 93 -23.73 -14.89 24.03
CA LYS A 93 -23.28 -14.73 25.41
C LYS A 93 -24.45 -14.56 26.38
N ALA A 94 -25.52 -13.86 26.00
CA ALA A 94 -26.72 -13.72 26.82
C ALA A 94 -27.42 -15.07 27.00
N ARG A 95 -27.55 -15.87 25.93
CA ARG A 95 -28.10 -17.23 26.01
C ARG A 95 -27.28 -18.14 26.92
N TRP A 96 -25.96 -18.09 26.84
CA TRP A 96 -25.08 -18.90 27.71
C TRP A 96 -25.06 -18.46 29.18
N GLN A 97 -25.54 -17.26 29.51
CA GLN A 97 -25.70 -16.82 30.90
C GLN A 97 -26.96 -17.38 31.56
N ASP A 98 -27.89 -17.96 30.79
CA ASP A 98 -29.04 -18.67 31.33
C ASP A 98 -28.64 -20.11 31.67
N ASP A 99 -28.67 -20.45 32.96
CA ASP A 99 -28.33 -21.78 33.48
C ASP A 99 -29.17 -22.89 32.83
N ALA A 100 -30.44 -22.62 32.53
CA ALA A 100 -31.32 -23.61 31.89
C ALA A 100 -30.88 -23.89 30.44
N TYR A 101 -30.43 -22.86 29.71
CA TYR A 101 -29.90 -23.02 28.36
C TYR A 101 -28.57 -23.79 28.38
N ALA A 102 -27.69 -23.47 29.33
CA ALA A 102 -26.41 -24.18 29.51
C ALA A 102 -26.64 -25.67 29.84
N GLU A 103 -27.55 -25.97 30.77
CA GLU A 103 -27.90 -27.34 31.15
C GLU A 103 -28.45 -28.13 29.95
N GLN A 104 -29.36 -27.54 29.17
CA GLN A 104 -29.88 -28.19 27.96
C GLN A 104 -28.78 -28.49 26.94
N GLN A 105 -27.84 -27.57 26.73
CA GLN A 105 -26.70 -27.79 25.82
C GLN A 105 -25.75 -28.87 26.33
N ILE A 106 -25.48 -28.90 27.64
CA ILE A 106 -24.68 -29.95 28.28
C ILE A 106 -25.36 -31.31 28.13
N ARG A 107 -26.65 -31.43 28.43
CA ARG A 107 -27.41 -32.67 28.27
C ARG A 107 -27.42 -33.15 26.80
N ARG A 108 -27.55 -32.23 25.83
CA ARG A 108 -27.55 -32.58 24.39
C ARG A 108 -26.18 -33.01 23.87
N ARG A 109 -25.11 -32.32 24.25
CA ARG A 109 -23.77 -32.55 23.68
C ARG A 109 -22.96 -33.58 24.44
N LEU A 110 -23.07 -33.59 25.76
CA LEU A 110 -22.28 -34.44 26.64
C LEU A 110 -23.08 -35.66 27.14
N HIS A 111 -24.34 -35.80 26.71
CA HIS A 111 -25.26 -36.84 27.21
C HIS A 111 -25.28 -36.91 28.74
N TYR A 112 -25.10 -35.75 29.40
CA TYR A 112 -25.04 -35.64 30.85
C TYR A 112 -26.43 -35.92 31.45
N VAL A 113 -26.47 -36.67 32.54
CA VAL A 113 -27.69 -37.02 33.28
C VAL A 113 -27.51 -36.62 34.74
N MET A 114 -28.56 -36.08 35.36
CA MET A 114 -28.50 -35.75 36.78
C MET A 114 -28.52 -37.01 37.66
N PRO A 115 -27.98 -36.94 38.89
CA PRO A 115 -28.07 -38.05 39.84
C PRO A 115 -29.53 -38.47 40.06
N GLY A 116 -29.87 -39.71 39.68
CA GLY A 116 -31.24 -40.26 39.75
C GLY A 116 -32.00 -40.33 38.42
N GLU A 117 -31.49 -39.72 37.34
CA GLU A 117 -32.03 -39.87 35.99
C GLU A 117 -31.42 -41.11 35.29
N THR A 118 -32.23 -41.86 34.53
CA THR A 118 -31.75 -42.99 33.70
C THR A 118 -31.60 -42.55 32.25
N GLY A 119 -30.35 -42.40 31.79
CA GLY A 119 -30.05 -42.06 30.39
C GLY A 119 -30.15 -43.28 29.47
N TYR A 120 -30.77 -43.12 28.30
CA TYR A 120 -30.78 -44.13 27.24
C TYR A 120 -29.99 -43.63 26.04
N ILE A 121 -29.06 -44.44 25.54
CA ILE A 121 -28.29 -44.16 24.31
C ILE A 121 -28.76 -45.16 23.26
N VAL A 122 -29.24 -44.67 22.12
CA VAL A 122 -29.61 -45.52 20.98
C VAL A 122 -28.35 -45.77 20.18
N VAL A 123 -27.88 -47.03 20.15
CA VAL A 123 -26.74 -47.44 19.34
C VAL A 123 -27.25 -47.88 17.98
N ASP A 124 -26.96 -47.08 16.96
CA ASP A 124 -27.17 -47.50 15.57
C ASP A 124 -26.10 -48.54 15.20
N PRO A 125 -26.47 -49.71 14.64
CA PRO A 125 -25.52 -50.76 14.26
C PRO A 125 -24.47 -50.31 13.24
N ASP A 126 -24.76 -49.31 12.40
CA ASP A 126 -23.77 -48.78 11.46
C ASP A 126 -22.83 -47.76 12.11
N ALA A 127 -23.33 -46.95 13.05
CA ALA A 127 -22.49 -46.07 13.87
C ALA A 127 -21.53 -46.86 14.78
N ALA A 128 -21.94 -48.04 15.26
CA ALA A 128 -21.09 -48.93 16.04
C ALA A 128 -19.89 -49.48 15.24
N LYS A 129 -20.05 -49.69 13.92
CA LYS A 129 -18.94 -50.10 13.04
C LYS A 129 -17.95 -48.96 12.81
N GLN A 130 -18.45 -47.74 12.60
CA GLN A 130 -17.61 -46.55 12.44
C GLN A 130 -16.80 -46.24 13.71
N SER A 131 -17.45 -46.24 14.88
CA SER A 131 -16.75 -46.03 16.15
C SER A 131 -15.64 -47.05 16.39
N ARG A 132 -15.84 -48.32 15.99
CA ARG A 132 -14.80 -49.36 16.10
C ARG A 132 -13.63 -49.12 15.13
N ALA A 133 -13.87 -48.56 13.95
CA ALA A 133 -12.82 -48.16 13.02
C ALA A 133 -12.02 -46.96 13.57
N ASP A 134 -12.69 -45.99 14.16
CA ASP A 134 -12.05 -44.82 14.80
C ASP A 134 -11.17 -45.23 16.00
N VAL A 135 -11.61 -46.20 16.80
CA VAL A 135 -10.80 -46.76 17.91
C VAL A 135 -9.56 -47.48 17.37
N ALA A 136 -9.65 -48.16 16.22
CA ALA A 136 -8.50 -48.81 15.59
C ALA A 136 -7.49 -47.78 15.03
N GLU A 137 -7.97 -46.61 14.58
CA GLU A 137 -7.11 -45.48 14.20
C GLU A 137 -6.49 -44.81 15.45
N ALA A 138 -7.23 -44.76 16.57
CA ALA A 138 -6.76 -44.23 17.85
C ALA A 138 -5.73 -45.13 18.57
N ASP A 139 -5.56 -46.38 18.15
CA ASP A 139 -4.49 -47.28 18.63
C ASP A 139 -3.10 -46.84 18.14
N ARG A 140 -3.06 -45.88 17.20
CA ARG A 140 -1.82 -45.23 16.78
C ARG A 140 -1.34 -44.20 17.83
N PRO A 141 -0.03 -44.04 18.02
CA PRO A 141 0.49 -43.02 18.92
C PRO A 141 0.00 -41.61 18.54
N TRP A 142 -0.45 -40.82 19.52
CA TRP A 142 -1.08 -39.51 19.30
C TRP A 142 -0.27 -38.54 18.42
N TYR A 143 1.06 -38.61 18.47
CA TYR A 143 1.93 -37.75 17.67
C TYR A 143 1.85 -38.08 16.18
N SER A 144 1.60 -39.33 15.80
CA SER A 144 1.49 -39.74 14.39
C SER A 144 0.26 -39.14 13.70
N ASN A 145 -0.85 -39.00 14.44
CA ASN A 145 -2.07 -38.37 13.95
C ASN A 145 -1.90 -36.86 13.71
N ILE A 146 -1.04 -36.20 14.50
CA ILE A 146 -0.73 -34.78 14.32
C ILE A 146 0.10 -34.55 13.06
N TRP A 147 1.14 -35.37 12.85
CA TRP A 147 1.96 -35.26 11.64
C TRP A 147 1.15 -35.56 10.38
N ASP A 148 0.30 -36.59 10.39
CA ASP A 148 -0.62 -36.90 9.27
C ASP A 148 -1.62 -35.77 8.99
N GLY A 149 -2.08 -35.06 10.05
CA GLY A 149 -2.93 -33.88 9.91
C GLY A 149 -2.22 -32.70 9.25
N ILE A 150 -0.94 -32.47 9.59
CA ILE A 150 -0.11 -31.42 8.97
C ILE A 150 0.18 -31.78 7.50
N ASP A 151 0.57 -33.03 7.22
CA ASP A 151 0.86 -33.51 5.86
C ASP A 151 -0.38 -33.43 4.96
N LYS A 152 -1.58 -33.75 5.49
CA LYS A 152 -2.84 -33.60 4.75
C LYS A 152 -3.24 -32.15 4.51
N ALA A 153 -3.00 -31.25 5.48
CA ALA A 153 -3.30 -29.84 5.33
C ALA A 153 -2.41 -29.20 4.25
N ASP A 154 -1.12 -29.56 4.23
CA ASP A 154 -0.17 -29.09 3.21
C ASP A 154 -0.49 -29.65 1.81
N ALA A 155 -0.92 -30.91 1.74
CA ALA A 155 -1.37 -31.54 0.49
C ALA A 155 -2.70 -31.00 -0.05
N SER A 156 -3.52 -30.36 0.78
CA SER A 156 -4.83 -29.80 0.37
C SER A 156 -4.73 -28.41 -0.29
N ASP A 157 -3.55 -27.80 -0.27
CA ASP A 157 -3.27 -26.47 -0.86
C ASP A 157 -2.62 -26.56 -2.27
N GLN A 158 -2.63 -27.76 -2.87
CA GLN A 158 -2.22 -28.05 -4.26
C GLN A 158 -3.41 -28.51 -5.11
#